data_AF-A0A2E0TP33-F1
#
_entry.id   AF-A0A2E0TP33-F1
#
_cell.length_a   1.000
_cell.length_b   1.000
_cell.length_c   1.000
_cell.angle_alpha   90.00
_cell.angle_beta   90.00
_cell.angle_gamma   90.00
#
_symmetry.space_group_name_H-M   'P 1'
#
loop_
_entity.id
_entity.type
_entity.pdbx_description
1 polymer ?
#
loop_
_entity_poly.entity_id
_entity_poly.type
_entity_poly.pdbx_seq_one_letter_code
_entity_poly.pdbx_strand_id
1 'polypeptide(L)'
;MRPQLVIGRWRLVEVEYLPSDDDGGFADEGEGDVMSAGALGLDDGFLEFAGDGTFRGQYWGPEEGTWRIDGGKVVLERAHYAPLRLTVRGDSLWRPDEDEEHGREMEIFYEKQ
;
A
#
# COMPACT_ATOMS: atom_id res chain seq x y z
N MET A 1 -14.16 9.35 -7.94
CA MET A 1 -13.49 9.67 -6.65
C MET A 1 -13.11 11.14 -6.66
N ARG A 2 -13.21 11.84 -5.52
CA ARG A 2 -12.86 13.27 -5.44
C ARG A 2 -11.47 13.45 -4.79
N PRO A 3 -10.58 14.33 -5.28
CA PRO A 3 -9.24 14.53 -4.73
C PRO A 3 -9.19 14.78 -3.22
N GLN A 4 -10.15 15.55 -2.67
CA GLN A 4 -10.20 15.85 -1.24
C GLN A 4 -10.39 14.63 -0.33
N LEU A 5 -10.87 13.50 -0.88
CA LEU A 5 -10.97 12.26 -0.10
C LEU A 5 -9.60 11.61 0.09
N VAL A 6 -8.67 11.86 -0.83
CA VAL A 6 -7.32 11.26 -0.86
C VAL A 6 -6.31 12.16 -0.14
N ILE A 7 -6.42 13.47 -0.30
CA ILE A 7 -5.50 14.44 0.32
C ILE A 7 -5.44 14.26 1.84
N GLY A 8 -4.23 14.34 2.38
CA GLY A 8 -3.92 14.11 3.78
C GLY A 8 -2.91 12.98 3.98
N ARG A 9 -2.70 12.64 5.25
CA ARG A 9 -1.77 11.60 5.67
C ARG A 9 -2.54 10.30 5.97
N TRP A 10 -1.95 9.20 5.54
CA TRP A 10 -2.46 7.84 5.70
C TRP A 10 -1.38 7.03 6.41
N ARG A 11 -1.72 6.41 7.54
CA ARG A 11 -0.80 5.61 8.34
C ARG A 11 -0.92 4.14 7.94
N LEU A 12 0.20 3.46 7.72
CA LEU A 12 0.21 2.02 7.51
C LEU A 12 -0.24 1.33 8.79
N VAL A 13 -1.24 0.46 8.69
CA VAL A 13 -1.79 -0.28 9.84
C VAL A 13 -1.57 -1.77 9.72
N GLU A 14 -1.72 -2.34 8.53
CA GLU A 14 -1.73 -3.78 8.31
C GLU A 14 -1.14 -4.15 6.95
N VAL A 15 -0.62 -5.37 6.87
CA VAL A 15 -0.13 -6.06 5.68
C VAL A 15 -0.78 -7.44 5.66
N GLU A 16 -1.53 -7.75 4.61
CA GLU A 16 -2.12 -9.08 4.39
C GLU A 16 -1.37 -9.77 3.26
N TYR A 17 -0.96 -11.02 3.50
CA TYR A 17 -0.42 -11.90 2.46
C TYR A 17 -1.58 -12.64 1.81
N LEU A 18 -1.78 -12.39 0.52
CA LEU A 18 -2.89 -12.97 -0.21
C LEU A 18 -2.66 -14.46 -0.48
N PRO A 19 -3.72 -15.27 -0.54
CA PRO A 19 -3.62 -16.67 -0.88
C PRO A 19 -2.93 -16.88 -2.23
N SER A 20 -2.03 -17.86 -2.32
CA SER A 20 -1.46 -18.29 -3.59
C SER A 20 -2.02 -19.68 -3.96
N ASP A 21 -2.13 -19.98 -5.26
CA ASP A 21 -2.59 -21.30 -5.72
C ASP A 21 -1.54 -22.42 -5.49
N ASP A 22 -0.58 -22.26 -4.56
CA ASP A 22 0.57 -23.16 -4.35
C ASP A 22 0.22 -24.43 -3.54
N ASP A 23 0.89 -25.53 -3.85
CA ASP A 23 0.39 -26.91 -3.78
C ASP A 23 0.62 -27.67 -2.45
N GLY A 24 0.72 -26.95 -1.33
CA GLY A 24 0.81 -27.55 0.01
C GLY A 24 2.22 -28.02 0.40
N GLY A 25 3.25 -27.27 -0.01
CA GLY A 25 4.62 -27.40 0.50
C GLY A 25 4.80 -26.70 1.86
N PHE A 26 5.92 -26.94 2.55
CA PHE A 26 6.27 -26.29 3.82
C PHE A 26 6.41 -24.73 3.77
N ALA A 27 5.96 -24.08 2.69
CA ALA A 27 5.98 -22.65 2.44
C ALA A 27 4.69 -21.91 2.91
N ASP A 28 3.70 -22.64 3.43
CA ASP A 28 2.39 -22.12 3.89
C ASP A 28 2.44 -21.30 5.20
N GLU A 29 3.62 -20.98 5.75
CA GLU A 29 3.72 -20.08 6.91
C GLU A 29 3.47 -18.62 6.48
N GLY A 30 2.27 -18.11 6.77
CA GLY A 30 1.89 -16.71 6.54
C GLY A 30 0.71 -16.48 5.59
N GLU A 31 0.17 -17.51 4.94
CA GLU A 31 -0.91 -17.35 3.96
C GLU A 31 -2.25 -17.02 4.64
N GLY A 32 -2.89 -15.90 4.25
CA GLY A 32 -4.08 -15.39 4.92
C GLY A 32 -3.80 -14.76 6.29
N ASP A 33 -2.53 -14.62 6.67
CA ASP A 33 -2.14 -13.91 7.87
C ASP A 33 -2.15 -12.39 7.62
N VAL A 34 -2.92 -11.71 8.46
CA VAL A 34 -2.90 -10.26 8.56
C VAL A 34 -1.87 -9.90 9.64
N MET A 35 -0.81 -9.22 9.24
CA MET A 35 0.20 -8.71 10.16
C MET A 35 0.02 -7.21 10.38
N SER A 36 0.06 -6.79 11.64
CA SER A 36 0.08 -5.36 11.95
C SER A 36 1.40 -4.74 11.51
N ALA A 37 1.36 -3.46 11.14
CA ALA A 37 2.53 -2.66 10.80
C ALA A 37 3.68 -2.85 11.82
N GLY A 38 3.34 -2.83 13.11
CA GLY A 38 4.33 -2.93 14.18
C GLY A 38 4.95 -4.31 14.33
N ALA A 39 4.24 -5.39 13.98
CA ALA A 39 4.84 -6.72 13.95
C ALA A 39 5.98 -6.81 12.91
N LEU A 40 5.88 -6.03 11.83
CA LEU A 40 6.86 -5.93 10.75
C LEU A 40 7.89 -4.82 10.96
N GLY A 41 7.82 -4.06 12.06
CA GLY A 41 8.68 -2.90 12.29
C GLY A 41 8.39 -1.70 11.37
N LEU A 42 7.17 -1.63 10.84
CA LEU A 42 6.68 -0.60 9.91
C LEU A 42 5.75 0.42 10.60
N ASP A 43 5.86 0.60 11.92
CA ASP A 43 4.98 1.46 12.73
C ASP A 43 4.96 2.94 12.28
N ASP A 44 6.04 3.38 11.66
CA ASP A 44 6.22 4.72 11.12
C ASP A 44 5.79 4.84 9.65
N GLY A 45 5.35 3.74 9.03
CA GLY A 45 4.92 3.67 7.65
C GLY A 45 3.75 4.60 7.34
N PHE A 46 3.84 5.33 6.23
CA PHE A 46 2.81 6.28 5.82
C PHE A 46 2.82 6.59 4.32
N LEU A 47 1.70 7.13 3.83
CA LEU A 47 1.58 7.87 2.57
C LEU A 47 0.94 9.23 2.84
N GLU A 48 1.46 10.30 2.26
CA GLU A 48 0.93 11.64 2.39
C GLU A 48 0.73 12.27 1.01
N PHE A 49 -0.50 12.68 0.73
CA PHE A 49 -0.93 13.24 -0.54
C PHE A 49 -1.16 14.74 -0.40
N ALA A 50 -0.38 15.54 -1.13
CA ALA A 50 -0.52 16.98 -1.16
C ALA A 50 -1.52 17.42 -2.25
N GLY A 51 -2.19 18.56 -2.02
CA GLY A 51 -3.19 19.10 -2.95
C GLY A 51 -2.63 19.62 -4.28
N ASP A 52 -1.31 19.72 -4.40
CA ASP A 52 -0.61 20.10 -5.64
C ASP A 52 -0.31 18.91 -6.57
N GLY A 53 -0.73 17.70 -6.18
CA GLY A 53 -0.50 16.48 -6.96
C GLY A 53 0.82 15.78 -6.65
N THR A 54 1.57 16.21 -5.62
CA THR A 54 2.75 15.48 -5.13
C THR A 54 2.39 14.55 -3.97
N PHE A 55 3.17 13.49 -3.79
CA PHE A 55 3.06 12.62 -2.62
C PHE A 55 4.45 12.25 -2.08
N ARG A 56 4.47 11.86 -0.81
CA ARG A 56 5.62 11.25 -0.15
C ARG A 56 5.17 10.14 0.79
N GLY A 57 6.07 9.23 1.13
CA GLY A 57 5.77 8.13 2.03
C GLY A 57 7.00 7.47 2.63
N GLN A 58 6.73 6.57 3.56
CA GLN A 58 7.67 5.63 4.14
C GLN A 58 6.99 4.26 4.17
N TYR A 59 7.64 3.26 3.60
CA TYR A 59 7.22 1.86 3.72
C TYR A 59 8.48 1.02 4.00
N TRP A 60 8.96 0.23 3.03
CA TRP A 60 10.31 -0.37 3.09
C TRP A 60 11.45 0.62 2.87
N GLY A 61 11.12 1.81 2.39
CA GLY A 61 12.04 2.92 2.18
C GLY A 61 11.28 4.21 1.94
N PRO A 62 11.99 5.34 1.80
CA PRO A 62 11.38 6.60 1.41
C PRO A 62 10.82 6.50 0.00
N GLU A 63 9.58 6.96 -0.17
CA GLU A 63 8.90 7.03 -1.45
C GLU A 63 8.48 8.48 -1.75
N GLU A 64 8.64 8.93 -2.99
CA GLU A 64 8.18 10.23 -3.44
C GLU A 64 7.78 10.20 -4.92
N GLY A 65 6.91 11.13 -5.31
CA GLY A 65 6.48 11.26 -6.69
C GLY A 65 5.24 12.13 -6.86
N THR A 66 4.49 11.86 -7.93
CA THR A 66 3.21 12.52 -8.22
C THR A 66 2.06 11.55 -8.11
N TRP A 67 0.86 12.09 -7.86
CA TRP A 67 -0.36 11.32 -7.82
C TRP A 67 -1.48 11.98 -8.61
N ARG A 68 -2.39 11.15 -9.11
CA ARG A 68 -3.61 11.58 -9.79
C ARG A 68 -4.75 10.60 -9.55
N ILE A 69 -5.96 11.01 -9.92
CA ILE A 69 -7.11 10.10 -9.94
C ILE A 69 -7.39 9.70 -11.38
N ASP A 70 -7.48 8.40 -11.62
CA ASP A 70 -7.77 7.82 -12.94
C ASP A 70 -8.69 6.63 -12.79
N GLY A 71 -9.79 6.59 -13.56
CA GLY A 71 -10.78 5.52 -13.47
C GLY A 71 -11.36 5.28 -12.06
N GLY A 72 -11.30 6.28 -11.17
CA GLY A 72 -11.71 6.16 -9.76
C GLY A 72 -10.69 5.51 -8.83
N LYS A 73 -9.47 5.24 -9.29
CA LYS A 73 -8.32 4.80 -8.48
C LYS A 73 -7.35 5.96 -8.26
N VAL A 74 -6.56 5.89 -7.18
CA VAL A 74 -5.40 6.77 -6.99
C VAL A 74 -4.23 6.14 -7.73
N VAL A 75 -3.57 6.89 -8.59
CA VAL A 75 -2.39 6.45 -9.35
C VAL A 75 -1.18 7.17 -8.80
N LEU A 76 -0.18 6.43 -8.32
CA LEU A 76 1.13 6.95 -7.97
C LEU A 76 2.08 6.81 -9.16
N GLU A 77 2.83 7.87 -9.45
CA GLU A 77 3.91 7.88 -10.42
C GLU A 77 5.21 8.14 -9.66
N ARG A 78 6.05 7.11 -9.56
CA ARG A 78 7.37 7.14 -8.89
C ARG A 78 8.47 7.11 -9.94
N ALA A 79 9.60 7.75 -9.67
CA ALA A 79 10.76 7.64 -10.54
C ALA A 79 11.23 6.18 -10.60
N HIS A 80 11.44 5.64 -11.81
CA HIS A 80 11.95 4.29 -12.06
C HIS A 80 11.01 3.11 -11.76
N TYR A 81 9.75 3.36 -11.38
CA TYR A 81 8.77 2.29 -11.16
C TYR A 81 7.57 2.43 -12.09
N ALA A 82 6.89 1.31 -12.35
CA ALA A 82 5.59 1.33 -13.00
C ALA A 82 4.56 2.08 -12.13
N PRO A 83 3.55 2.73 -12.75
CA PRO A 83 2.49 3.40 -12.01
C PRO A 83 1.72 2.44 -11.10
N LEU A 84 1.63 2.79 -9.81
CA LEU A 84 0.94 1.98 -8.80
C LEU A 84 -0.49 2.47 -8.61
N ARG A 85 -1.47 1.54 -8.54
CA ARG A 85 -2.89 1.87 -8.43
C ARG A 85 -3.44 1.48 -7.06
N LEU A 86 -3.90 2.48 -6.32
CA LEU A 86 -4.44 2.32 -4.97
C LEU A 86 -5.96 2.44 -4.99
N THR A 87 -6.61 1.79 -4.03
CA THR A 87 -8.05 1.87 -3.81
C THR A 87 -8.33 2.64 -2.53
N VAL A 88 -9.15 3.69 -2.60
CA VAL A 88 -9.64 4.40 -1.41
C VAL A 88 -11.09 4.01 -1.14
N ARG A 89 -11.38 3.60 0.10
CA ARG A 89 -12.71 3.20 0.59
C ARG A 89 -12.97 3.85 1.95
N GLY A 90 -13.67 4.98 1.97
CA GLY A 90 -13.88 5.74 3.20
C GLY A 90 -12.55 6.24 3.75
N ASP A 91 -12.23 5.85 4.97
CA ASP A 91 -10.99 6.21 5.68
C ASP A 91 -9.89 5.14 5.54
N SER A 92 -10.06 4.16 4.64
CA SER A 92 -9.05 3.15 4.32
C SER A 92 -8.49 3.33 2.91
N LEU A 93 -7.18 3.12 2.77
CA LEU A 93 -6.45 3.11 1.50
C LEU A 93 -5.71 1.78 1.36
N TRP A 94 -5.90 1.14 0.22
CA TRP A 94 -5.47 -0.22 -0.07
C TRP A 94 -4.44 -0.15 -1.20
N ARG A 95 -3.24 -0.68 -0.95
CA ARG A 95 -2.10 -0.70 -1.85
C ARG A 95 -1.77 -2.16 -2.18
N PRO A 96 -1.81 -2.59 -3.44
CA PRO A 96 -1.23 -3.87 -3.81
C PRO A 96 0.30 -3.79 -3.73
N ASP A 97 0.92 -4.87 -3.29
CA ASP A 97 2.38 -5.04 -3.27
C ASP A 97 2.75 -6.52 -3.44
N GLU A 98 4.05 -6.81 -3.51
CA GLU A 98 4.55 -8.18 -3.65
C GLU A 98 5.73 -8.41 -2.70
N ASP A 99 5.74 -9.55 -2.02
CA ASP A 99 6.89 -10.05 -1.28
C ASP A 99 7.85 -10.67 -2.29
N GLU A 100 8.74 -9.85 -2.86
CA GLU A 100 9.67 -10.29 -3.91
C GLU A 100 10.57 -11.46 -3.47
N GLU A 101 10.83 -11.62 -2.17
CA GLU A 101 11.65 -12.72 -1.65
C GLU A 101 10.94 -14.07 -1.79
N HIS A 102 9.63 -14.09 -1.58
CA HIS A 102 8.82 -15.31 -1.56
C HIS A 102 7.84 -15.41 -2.75
N GLY A 103 7.76 -14.39 -3.61
CA GLY A 103 6.85 -14.34 -4.76
C GLY A 103 5.37 -14.32 -4.36
N ARG A 104 5.03 -13.72 -3.22
CA ARG A 104 3.65 -13.68 -2.69
C ARG A 104 3.01 -12.32 -2.91
N GLU A 105 1.76 -12.30 -3.37
CA GLU A 105 0.99 -11.07 -3.45
C GLU A 105 0.62 -10.57 -2.05
N MET A 106 0.64 -9.26 -1.87
CA MET A 106 0.27 -8.61 -0.62
C MET A 106 -0.72 -7.47 -0.84
N GLU A 107 -1.53 -7.20 0.19
CA GLU A 107 -2.30 -5.97 0.28
C GLU A 107 -1.91 -5.18 1.53
N ILE A 108 -1.54 -3.92 1.32
CA ILE A 108 -1.10 -3.00 2.37
C ILE A 108 -2.23 -2.05 2.68
N PHE A 109 -2.59 -1.98 3.95
CA PHE A 109 -3.70 -1.18 4.45
C PHE A 109 -3.18 0.05 5.17
N TYR A 110 -3.75 1.18 4.80
CA TYR A 110 -3.52 2.45 5.45
C TYR A 110 -4.84 3.04 5.95
N GLU A 111 -4.79 3.70 7.10
CA GLU A 111 -5.90 4.46 7.67
C GLU A 111 -5.63 5.96 7.60
N LYS A 112 -6.67 6.73 7.31
CA LYS A 112 -6.59 8.19 7.26
C LYS A 112 -6.38 8.79 8.65
N GLN A 113 -5.49 9.79 8.76
CA GLN A 113 -5.23 10.56 9.98
C GLN A 113 -5.99 11.88 10.03
#